data_AF-A0A7C4UC66-F1
#
_entry.id   AF-A0A7C4UC66-F1
#
_cell.length_a   1.000
_cell.length_b   1.000
_cell.length_c   1.000
_cell.angle_alpha   90.00
_cell.angle_beta   90.00
_cell.angle_gamma   90.00
#
_symmetry.space_group_name_H-M   'P 1'
#
loop_
_entity.id
_entity.type
_entity.pdbx_description
1 polymer ?
#
loop_
_entity_poly.entity_id
_entity_poly.type
_entity_poly.pdbx_seq_one_letter_code
_entity_poly.pdbx_strand_id
1 'polypeptide(L)' 'MDLENLRNTEYLKCADLLAELIGLDVDAKEKIYKCFESMGIQSFFQQLESLDLSPETTDKLKNVKAIIELSGGKRGLR' A
#
# COMPACT_ATOMS: atom_id res chain seq x y z
N MET A 1 -5.94 -19.26 -14.46
CA MET A 1 -5.63 -17.86 -14.14
C MET A 1 -4.25 -17.86 -13.54
N ASP A 2 -3.29 -17.20 -14.18
CA ASP A 2 -1.91 -17.14 -13.67
C ASP A 2 -1.86 -16.41 -12.33
N LEU A 3 -1.10 -16.96 -11.37
CA LEU A 3 -0.94 -16.39 -10.03
C LEU A 3 -0.40 -14.96 -10.06
N GLU A 4 0.44 -14.67 -11.05
CA GLU A 4 0.97 -13.33 -11.31
C GLU A 4 -0.12 -12.35 -11.75
N ASN A 5 -0.98 -12.76 -12.68
CA ASN A 5 -2.12 -11.96 -13.13
C ASN A 5 -3.12 -11.69 -12.00
N LEU A 6 -3.36 -12.69 -11.14
CA LEU A 6 -4.19 -12.52 -9.94
C LEU A 6 -3.56 -11.51 -8.98
N ARG A 7 -2.26 -11.64 -8.68
CA ARG A 7 -1.54 -10.73 -7.79
C ARG A 7 -1.56 -9.29 -8.29
N ASN A 8 -1.27 -9.07 -9.57
CA ASN A 8 -1.25 -7.72 -10.15
C ASN A 8 -2.65 -7.09 -10.11
N THR A 9 -3.70 -7.89 -10.34
CA THR A 9 -5.09 -7.45 -10.18
C THR A 9 -5.38 -7.00 -8.74
N GLU A 10 -4.95 -7.78 -7.74
CA GLU A 10 -5.13 -7.41 -6.33
C GLU A 10 -4.30 -6.19 -5.93
N TYR A 11 -3.09 -6.04 -6.46
CA TYR A 11 -2.26 -4.85 -6.25
C TYR A 11 -2.91 -3.59 -6.81
N LEU A 12 -3.50 -3.67 -7.99
CA LEU A 12 -4.22 -2.55 -8.59
C LEU A 12 -5.41 -2.14 -7.72
N LYS A 13 -6.22 -3.10 -7.27
CA LYS A 13 -7.34 -2.84 -6.35
C LYS A 13 -6.88 -2.19 -5.06
N CYS A 14 -5.78 -2.65 -4.46
CA CYS A 14 -5.22 -2.04 -3.26
C CYS A 14 -4.75 -0.60 -3.51
N ALA A 15 -4.12 -0.32 -4.66
CA ALA A 15 -3.68 1.02 -5.01
C ALA A 15 -4.88 1.96 -5.24
N ASP A 16 -5.94 1.49 -5.91
CA ASP A 16 -7.18 2.23 -6.08
C ASP A 16 -7.84 2.55 -4.73
N LEU A 17 -7.96 1.56 -3.84
CA LEU A 17 -8.51 1.75 -2.50
C LEU A 17 -7.72 2.77 -1.66
N LEU A 18 -6.39 2.73 -1.73
CA LEU A 18 -5.55 3.73 -1.06
C LEU A 18 -5.80 5.11 -1.67
N ALA A 19 -5.82 5.23 -2.99
CA ALA A 19 -6.06 6.50 -3.67
C ALA A 19 -7.39 7.13 -3.26
N GLU A 20 -8.46 6.34 -3.18
CA GLU A 20 -9.76 6.80 -2.69
C GLU A 20 -9.72 7.20 -1.21
N LEU A 21 -9.06 6.40 -0.36
CA LEU A 21 -9.05 6.60 1.09
C LEU A 21 -8.29 7.85 1.52
N ILE A 22 -7.16 8.14 0.87
CA ILE A 22 -6.27 9.24 1.27
C ILE A 22 -6.21 10.39 0.27
N GLY A 23 -7.01 10.31 -0.80
CA GLY A 23 -7.17 11.33 -1.83
C GLY A 23 -5.93 11.50 -2.71
N LEU A 24 -5.42 10.41 -3.27
CA LEU A 24 -4.28 10.45 -4.19
C LEU A 24 -4.73 10.77 -5.61
N ASP A 25 -3.88 11.52 -6.32
CA ASP A 25 -4.00 11.67 -7.76
C ASP A 25 -3.57 10.39 -8.51
N VAL A 26 -3.80 10.40 -9.82
CA VAL A 26 -3.52 9.28 -10.71
C VAL A 26 -2.03 8.94 -10.72
N ASP A 27 -1.15 9.94 -10.63
CA ASP A 27 0.30 9.78 -10.72
C ASP A 27 0.87 9.12 -9.44
N ALA A 28 0.43 9.59 -8.27
CA ALA A 28 0.79 9.02 -6.98
C ALA A 28 0.27 7.58 -6.84
N LYS A 29 -0.94 7.30 -7.34
CA LYS A 29 -1.48 5.94 -7.40
C LYS A 29 -0.61 5.02 -8.27
N GLU A 30 -0.23 5.48 -9.47
CA GLU A 30 0.62 4.70 -10.38
C GLU A 30 1.99 4.41 -9.76
N LYS A 31 2.60 5.39 -9.07
CA LYS A 31 3.85 5.19 -8.32
C LYS A 31 3.69 4.09 -7.26
N ILE A 32 2.62 4.12 -6.47
CA ILE A 32 2.36 3.09 -5.45
C ILE A 32 2.16 1.71 -6.08
N TYR A 33 1.37 1.62 -7.16
CA TYR A 33 1.15 0.36 -7.87
C TYR A 33 2.46 -0.26 -8.37
N LYS A 34 3.34 0.55 -8.98
CA LYS A 34 4.68 0.09 -9.40
C LYS A 34 5.55 -0.36 -8.23
N CYS A 35 5.45 0.30 -7.08
CA CYS A 35 6.13 -0.17 -5.87
C CYS A 35 5.59 -1.54 -5.43
N PHE A 36 4.26 -1.77 -5.46
CA PHE A 36 3.69 -3.07 -5.15
C PHE A 36 4.21 -4.17 -6.08
N GLU A 37 4.26 -3.91 -7.39
CA GLU A 37 4.81 -4.86 -8.36
C GLU A 37 6.28 -5.16 -8.10
N SER A 38 7.08 -4.15 -7.73
CA SER A 38 8.52 -4.29 -7.55
C SER A 38 8.94 -4.95 -6.23
N MET A 39 8.26 -4.66 -5.12
CA MET A 39 8.68 -5.14 -3.79
C MET A 39 7.58 -5.80 -2.96
N GLY A 40 6.32 -5.70 -3.39
CA GLY A 40 5.15 -6.18 -2.65
C GLY A 40 4.66 -5.21 -1.57
N ILE A 41 3.39 -5.37 -1.18
CA ILE A 41 2.68 -4.46 -0.28
C ILE A 41 3.33 -4.39 1.12
N GLN A 42 3.80 -5.51 1.66
CA GLN A 42 4.42 -5.53 2.99
C GLN A 42 5.70 -4.70 3.01
N SER A 43 6.59 -4.93 2.04
CA SER A 43 7.85 -4.18 1.94
C SER A 43 7.61 -2.70 1.64
N PHE A 44 6.59 -2.37 0.84
CA PHE A 44 6.15 -0.98 0.64
C PHE A 44 5.87 -0.26 1.95
N PHE A 45 5.06 -0.84 2.85
CA PHE A 45 4.73 -0.22 4.14
C PHE A 45 5.91 -0.18 5.12
N GLN A 46 6.94 -1.02 4.93
CA GLN A 46 8.18 -0.96 5.70
C GLN A 46 9.12 0.14 5.23
N GLN A 47 9.03 0.54 3.95
CA GLN A 47 9.99 1.44 3.29
C GLN A 47 9.37 2.79 2.88
N LEU A 48 8.22 3.18 3.45
CA LEU A 48 7.53 4.43 3.09
C LEU A 48 8.42 5.68 3.13
N GLU A 49 9.35 5.75 4.09
CA GLU A 49 10.24 6.91 4.24
C GLU A 49 11.33 7.02 3.16
N SER A 50 11.60 5.93 2.44
CA SER A 50 12.55 5.91 1.33
C SER A 50 11.88 6.07 -0.04
N LEU A 51 10.55 6.19 -0.09
CA LEU A 51 9.81 6.40 -1.34
C LEU A 51 9.78 7.88 -1.72
N ASP A 52 9.91 8.16 -3.01
CA ASP A 52 9.76 9.50 -3.60
C ASP A 52 8.26 9.89 -3.71
N LEU A 53 7.63 10.05 -2.53
CA LEU A 53 6.25 10.50 -2.34
C LEU A 53 6.24 11.83 -1.61
N SER A 54 5.15 12.60 -1.78
CA SER A 54 5.00 13.85 -1.03
C SER A 54 4.92 13.58 0.48
N PRO A 55 5.44 14.48 1.34
CA PRO A 55 5.36 14.32 2.79
C PRO A 55 3.93 14.08 3.29
N GLU A 56 2.96 14.79 2.72
CA GLU A 56 1.53 14.61 3.03
C GLU A 56 1.05 13.18 2.72
N THR A 57 1.42 12.65 1.55
CA THR A 57 1.05 11.28 1.16
C THR A 57 1.69 10.25 2.08
N THR A 58 2.98 10.43 2.38
CA THR A 58 3.72 9.56 3.30
C THR A 58 3.09 9.53 4.69
N ASP A 59 2.68 10.68 5.23
CA ASP A 59 2.02 10.75 6.54
C ASP A 59 0.64 10.08 6.54
N LYS A 60 -0.16 10.28 5.49
CA LYS A 60 -1.45 9.58 5.35
C LYS A 60 -1.25 8.06 5.26
N LEU A 61 -0.26 7.59 4.50
CA LEU A 61 0.07 6.16 4.40
C LEU A 61 0.58 5.58 5.74
N LYS A 62 1.35 6.34 6.52
CA LYS A 62 1.74 5.95 7.89
C LYS A 62 0.53 5.77 8.79
N ASN A 63 -0.47 6.64 8.69
CA ASN A 63 -1.73 6.50 9.44
C ASN A 63 -2.50 5.25 9.01
N VAL A 64 -2.59 4.97 7.70
CA VAL A 64 -3.21 3.73 7.19
C VAL A 64 -2.48 2.49 7.71
N LYS A 65 -1.14 2.48 7.68
CA LYS A 65 -0.33 1.41 8.24
C LYS A 65 -0.64 1.16 9.72
N ALA A 66 -0.67 2.22 10.53
CA ALA A 66 -1.00 2.12 11.94
C ALA A 66 -2.41 1.53 12.16
N ILE A 67 -3.40 1.91 11.38
CA ILE A 67 -4.76 1.35 11.44
C ILE A 67 -4.74 -0.15 11.08
N ILE A 68 -4.02 -0.54 10.03
CA ILE A 68 -3.88 -1.95 9.64
C ILE A 68 -3.22 -2.75 10.77
N GLU A 69 -2.14 -2.24 11.37
CA GLU A 69 -1.44 -2.88 12.49
C GLU A 69 -2.32 -3.01 13.74
N LEU A 70 -3.10 -1.97 14.07
CA LEU A 70 -4.07 -1.99 15.16
C LEU A 70 -5.22 -2.96 14.90
N SER A 71 -5.72 -3.02 13.66
CA SER A 71 -6.75 -3.99 13.23
C SER A 71 -6.23 -5.42 13.21
N GLY A 72 -4.92 -5.60 13.04
CA GLY A 72 -4.20 -6.87 13.15
C GLY A 72 -4.03 -7.36 14.60
N GLY A 73 -4.59 -6.64 15.59
CA GLY A 73 -4.59 -7.00 17.00
C GLY A 73 -5.11 -8.43 17.24
N LYS A 74 -4.16 -9.33 17.50
CA LYS A 74 -4.28 -10.79 17.70
C LYS A 74 -4.35 -11.64 16.42
N ARG A 75 -3.23 -11.72 15.68
CA ARG A 75 -2.78 -13.07 15.29
C ARG A 75 -2.34 -13.74 16.60
N GLY A 76 -3.14 -14.70 17.07
CA GLY A 76 -3.03 -15.23 18.42
C GLY A 76 -1.61 -15.67 18.79
N LEU A 77 -1.23 -15.42 20.04
CA LEU A 77 -0.40 -16.39 20.74
C LEU A 77 -1.17 -17.71 20.71
N ARG A 78 -0.79 -18.61 19.80
CA ARG A 78 -1.08 -20.04 19.85
C ARG A 78 0.16 -20.76 19.38
#